data_AF-A0A1B8DUU4-F1
#
_entry.id   AF-A0A1B8DUU4-F1
#
_cell.length_a   1.000
_cell.length_b   1.000
_cell.length_c   1.000
_cell.angle_alpha   90.00
_cell.angle_beta   90.00
_cell.angle_gamma   90.00
#
_symmetry.space_group_name_H-M   'P 1'
#
loop_
_entity.id
_entity.type
_entity.pdbx_description
1 polymer ?
#
loop_
_entity_poly.entity_id
_entity_poly.type
_entity_poly.pdbx_seq_one_letter_code
_entity_poly.pdbx_strand_id
1 'polypeptide(L)'
;MSLKATEMALSPARTPPFGRLGFDHYVKDNWDPTSTKSRDEQKKALVRGYLALGWRGRIPFRQRMADCPQEGLAEVPPAVPQDLLSPMHRQALGAGSSLFWIRTWYGNDEVSREDADRAYARLCEVVMEEDAMEFVDRPWVFEDESRFANRSGESQTYTGITPPYVVEAFYDYPDRLEASLLGKKELDDMQYLDENPDEEPAECWLVVVADREACEEGTVLFLEVDEFGEMLPGRLRVPPRDVATRINSYINGQHLSLETEEEEGEIYAWCEGDPWDHQAP
;
A
#
# COMPACT_ATOMS: atom_id res chain seq x y z
N MET A 1 -4.04 16.84 -20.01
CA MET A 1 -4.89 17.56 -19.04
C MET A 1 -4.29 17.33 -17.67
N SER A 2 -4.08 18.37 -16.85
CA SER A 2 -3.76 18.17 -15.44
C SER A 2 -4.88 17.32 -14.85
N LEU A 3 -4.52 16.18 -14.25
CA LEU A 3 -5.42 15.39 -13.40
C LEU A 3 -5.83 16.31 -12.26
N LYS A 4 -6.78 17.21 -12.52
CA LYS A 4 -7.48 17.92 -11.45
C LYS A 4 -8.15 16.81 -10.69
N ALA A 5 -7.61 16.53 -9.50
CA ALA A 5 -8.27 15.75 -8.49
C ALA A 5 -9.75 16.15 -8.51
N THR A 6 -10.60 15.29 -9.06
CA THR A 6 -12.01 15.33 -8.70
C THR A 6 -11.97 14.99 -7.22
N GLU A 7 -11.84 15.99 -6.35
CA GLU A 7 -11.99 15.79 -4.92
C GLU A 7 -13.28 14.98 -4.78
N MET A 8 -13.17 13.68 -4.49
CA MET A 8 -14.28 12.96 -3.91
C MET A 8 -14.56 13.78 -2.67
N ALA A 9 -15.62 14.58 -2.70
CA ALA A 9 -15.93 15.51 -1.64
C ALA A 9 -15.89 14.71 -0.34
N LEU A 10 -14.87 14.98 0.49
CA LEU A 10 -14.63 14.28 1.75
C LEU A 10 -15.95 14.34 2.51
N SER A 11 -16.67 13.22 2.58
CA SER A 11 -17.91 13.20 3.35
C SER A 11 -17.50 13.17 4.82
N PRO A 12 -17.80 14.22 5.61
CA PRO A 12 -17.46 14.23 7.03
C PRO A 12 -18.08 13.03 7.76
N ALA A 13 -19.22 12.53 7.26
CA ALA A 13 -19.92 11.36 7.77
C ALA A 13 -19.18 10.02 7.51
N ARG A 14 -18.16 9.98 6.65
CA ARG A 14 -17.39 8.77 6.31
C ARG A 14 -15.97 8.73 6.90
N THR A 15 -15.52 9.80 7.58
CA THR A 15 -14.17 9.79 8.19
C THR A 15 -14.21 9.07 9.54
N PRO A 16 -13.49 7.96 9.72
CA PRO A 16 -13.44 7.31 11.03
C PRO A 16 -12.68 8.22 12.02
N PRO A 17 -13.28 8.61 13.16
CA PRO A 17 -12.59 9.41 14.18
C PRO A 17 -11.45 8.63 14.86
N PHE A 18 -10.56 9.32 15.60
CA PHE A 18 -9.48 8.68 16.35
C PHE A 18 -10.01 7.64 17.35
N GLY A 19 -9.36 6.48 17.41
CA GLY A 19 -9.82 5.29 18.15
C GLY A 19 -10.69 4.35 17.33
N ARG A 20 -10.73 4.52 16.00
CA ARG A 20 -11.46 3.65 15.06
C ARG A 20 -10.56 2.84 14.14
N LEU A 21 -9.24 2.96 14.31
CA LEU A 21 -8.24 2.22 13.58
C LEU A 21 -7.34 1.46 14.57
N GLY A 22 -6.79 0.32 14.17
CA GLY A 22 -5.85 -0.43 15.00
C GLY A 22 -4.63 0.43 15.39
N PHE A 23 -4.10 1.19 14.44
CA PHE A 23 -2.97 2.09 14.68
C PHE A 23 -3.29 3.17 15.72
N ASP A 24 -4.54 3.65 15.82
CA ASP A 24 -4.91 4.62 16.87
C ASP A 24 -4.71 4.01 18.27
N HIS A 25 -5.04 2.73 18.45
CA HIS A 25 -4.80 2.02 19.70
C HIS A 25 -3.31 1.78 19.96
N TYR A 26 -2.53 1.52 18.90
CA TYR A 26 -1.08 1.40 19.03
C TYR A 26 -0.44 2.73 19.45
N VAL A 27 -0.89 3.85 18.87
CA VAL A 27 -0.46 5.20 19.24
C VAL A 27 -0.80 5.50 20.70
N LYS A 28 -2.01 5.17 21.17
CA LYS A 28 -2.41 5.36 22.58
C LYS A 28 -1.44 4.69 23.55
N ASP A 29 -0.97 3.49 23.22
CA ASP A 29 -0.12 2.70 24.10
C ASP A 29 1.37 3.11 24.03
N ASN A 30 1.81 3.67 22.89
CA ASN A 30 3.23 3.86 22.61
C ASN A 30 3.66 5.32 22.39
N TRP A 31 2.74 6.28 22.45
CA TRP A 31 3.09 7.70 22.36
C TRP A 31 3.87 8.17 23.59
N ASP A 32 5.03 8.79 23.38
CA ASP A 32 5.88 9.32 24.45
C ASP A 32 5.82 10.86 24.50
N PRO A 33 5.02 11.45 25.41
CA PRO A 33 4.92 12.90 25.52
C PRO A 33 6.18 13.56 26.09
N THR A 34 7.12 12.77 26.62
CA THR A 34 8.40 13.24 27.15
C THR A 34 9.55 13.12 26.16
N SER A 35 9.29 12.56 24.97
CA SER A 35 10.31 12.35 23.95
C SER A 35 10.88 13.69 23.46
N THR A 36 12.19 13.72 23.23
CA THR A 36 12.85 14.86 22.58
C THR A 36 12.69 14.86 21.06
N LYS A 37 12.13 13.78 20.49
CA LYS A 37 11.87 13.64 19.07
C LYS A 37 10.73 14.56 18.64
N SER A 38 10.84 15.09 17.43
CA SER A 38 9.73 15.80 16.79
C SER A 38 8.52 14.86 16.63
N ARG A 39 7.34 15.46 16.48
CA ARG A 39 6.09 14.71 16.27
C ARG A 39 6.17 13.77 15.06
N ASP A 40 6.80 14.22 13.97
CA ASP A 40 6.96 13.42 12.75
C ASP A 40 7.93 12.27 12.95
N GLU A 41 9.04 12.48 13.66
CA GLU A 41 9.98 11.40 13.99
C GLU A 41 9.35 10.34 14.89
N GLN A 42 8.51 10.75 15.85
CA GLN A 42 7.74 9.81 16.67
C GLN A 42 6.72 9.04 15.82
N LYS A 43 5.98 9.72 14.94
CA LYS A 43 5.06 9.06 14.00
C LYS A 43 5.77 8.00 13.16
N LYS A 44 6.92 8.35 12.54
CA LYS A 44 7.72 7.41 11.75
C LYS A 44 8.20 6.21 12.56
N ALA A 45 8.59 6.43 13.82
CA ALA A 45 8.99 5.34 14.71
C ALA A 45 7.80 4.43 15.08
N LEU A 46 6.63 5.01 15.35
CA LEU A 46 5.41 4.27 15.66
C LEU A 46 4.94 3.41 14.49
N VAL A 47 4.95 3.94 13.27
CA VAL A 47 4.56 3.17 12.08
C VAL A 47 5.49 1.99 11.86
N ARG A 48 6.81 2.19 11.97
CA ARG A 48 7.78 1.08 11.87
C ARG A 48 7.58 0.05 12.98
N GLY A 49 7.34 0.50 14.21
CA GLY A 49 7.05 -0.38 15.33
C GLY A 49 5.77 -1.19 15.13
N TYR A 50 4.72 -0.57 14.58
CA TYR A 50 3.46 -1.22 14.27
C TYR A 50 3.58 -2.23 13.13
N LEU A 51 4.32 -1.89 12.07
CA LEU A 51 4.60 -2.78 10.94
C LEU A 51 5.39 -4.02 11.39
N ALA A 52 6.41 -3.82 12.23
CA ALA A 52 7.25 -4.90 12.78
C ALA A 52 6.50 -5.88 13.70
N LEU A 53 5.27 -5.58 14.10
CA LEU A 53 4.44 -6.52 14.85
C LEU A 53 3.94 -7.70 14.00
N GLY A 54 3.92 -7.56 12.66
CA GLY A 54 3.22 -8.49 11.78
C GLY A 54 1.71 -8.48 12.01
N TRP A 55 0.99 -9.24 11.21
CA TRP A 55 -0.45 -9.44 11.29
C TRP A 55 -0.87 -9.91 12.68
N ARG A 56 -0.19 -10.95 13.21
CA ARG A 56 -0.51 -11.50 14.53
C ARG A 56 -0.31 -10.49 15.66
N GLY A 57 0.82 -9.77 15.67
CA GLY A 57 1.09 -8.79 16.72
C GLY A 57 0.15 -7.58 16.68
N ARG A 58 -0.50 -7.31 15.54
CA ARG A 58 -1.51 -6.24 15.40
C ARG A 58 -2.91 -6.63 15.90
N ILE A 59 -3.19 -7.92 16.13
CA ILE A 59 -4.50 -8.44 16.59
C ILE A 59 -5.04 -7.68 17.82
N PRO A 60 -4.28 -7.47 18.92
CA PRO A 60 -4.85 -6.83 20.12
C PRO A 60 -5.31 -5.38 19.88
N PHE A 61 -4.72 -4.70 18.90
CA PHE A 61 -5.10 -3.34 18.53
C PHE A 61 -6.37 -3.34 17.68
N ARG A 62 -6.50 -4.32 16.78
CA ARG A 62 -7.72 -4.54 15.98
C ARG A 62 -8.91 -4.99 16.80
N GLN A 63 -8.71 -5.85 17.81
CA GLN A 63 -9.76 -6.26 18.73
C GLN A 63 -10.32 -5.04 19.48
N ARG A 64 -9.45 -4.16 19.99
CA ARG A 64 -9.88 -2.92 20.65
C ARG A 64 -10.64 -1.96 19.73
N MET A 65 -10.30 -1.95 18.44
CA MET A 65 -11.08 -1.23 17.44
C MET A 65 -12.48 -1.83 17.28
N ALA A 66 -12.60 -3.16 17.17
CA ALA A 66 -13.88 -3.86 17.04
C ALA A 66 -14.77 -3.71 18.29
N ASP A 67 -14.16 -3.74 19.48
CA ASP A 67 -14.84 -3.58 20.76
C ASP A 67 -15.23 -2.12 21.07
N CYS A 68 -14.72 -1.14 20.32
CA CYS A 68 -14.98 0.27 20.58
C CYS A 68 -16.45 0.62 20.25
N PRO A 69 -17.28 1.05 21.23
CA PRO A 69 -18.69 1.34 21.00
C PRO A 69 -18.88 2.40 19.91
N GLN A 70 -19.91 2.26 19.06
CA GLN A 70 -20.20 3.24 17.99
C GLN A 70 -20.45 4.67 18.54
N GLU A 71 -20.96 4.80 19.76
CA GLU A 71 -21.39 6.08 20.35
C GLU A 71 -20.46 6.65 21.44
N GLY A 72 -19.28 6.07 21.65
CA GLY A 72 -18.33 6.57 22.65
C GLY A 72 -16.91 6.17 22.31
N LEU A 73 -16.10 7.12 21.86
CA LEU A 73 -14.66 6.93 21.74
C LEU A 73 -14.10 6.70 23.15
N ALA A 74 -13.39 5.60 23.35
CA ALA A 74 -12.66 5.38 24.60
C ALA A 74 -11.81 6.61 24.93
N GLU A 75 -11.87 7.06 26.19
CA GLU A 75 -11.20 8.29 26.66
C GLU A 75 -9.75 8.33 26.16
N VAL A 76 -9.42 9.37 25.39
CA VAL A 76 -8.09 9.55 24.82
C VAL A 76 -7.28 10.37 25.81
N PRO A 77 -6.11 9.89 26.29
CA PRO A 77 -5.28 10.69 27.18
C PRO A 77 -4.94 12.05 26.54
N PRO A 78 -5.00 13.18 27.28
CA PRO A 78 -4.83 14.52 26.70
C PRO A 78 -3.50 14.75 25.97
N ALA A 79 -2.48 13.95 26.31
CA ALA A 79 -1.14 14.06 25.73
C ALA A 79 -0.98 13.31 24.38
N VAL A 80 -1.96 12.48 23.99
CA VAL A 80 -1.91 11.67 22.76
C VAL A 80 -2.48 12.49 21.59
N PRO A 81 -1.71 12.71 20.51
CA PRO A 81 -2.20 13.40 19.32
C PRO A 81 -3.22 12.53 18.58
N GLN A 82 -4.33 13.14 18.18
CA GLN A 82 -5.44 12.47 17.49
C GLN A 82 -5.43 12.68 15.96
N ASP A 83 -4.52 13.53 15.50
CA ASP A 83 -4.42 14.07 14.15
C ASP A 83 -3.12 13.62 13.44
N LEU A 84 -2.52 12.50 13.87
CA LEU A 84 -1.34 11.91 13.20
C LEU A 84 -1.64 11.44 11.76
N LEU A 85 -2.91 11.11 11.49
CA LEU A 85 -3.41 10.74 10.17
C LEU A 85 -4.39 11.81 9.68
N SER A 86 -4.26 12.20 8.41
CA SER A 86 -5.17 13.17 7.80
C SER A 86 -6.58 12.57 7.64
N PRO A 87 -7.65 13.38 7.58
CA PRO A 87 -8.99 12.87 7.30
C PRO A 87 -9.07 12.02 6.01
N MET A 88 -8.29 12.40 4.99
CA MET A 88 -8.18 11.64 3.74
C MET A 88 -7.60 10.24 3.96
N HIS A 89 -6.48 10.14 4.70
CA HIS A 89 -5.85 8.84 4.99
C HIS A 89 -6.77 7.95 5.83
N ARG A 90 -7.50 8.54 6.77
CA ARG A 90 -8.45 7.81 7.63
C ARG A 90 -9.62 7.24 6.83
N GLN A 91 -10.12 7.94 5.79
CA GLN A 91 -11.21 7.44 4.95
C GLN A 91 -10.81 6.28 4.03
N ALA A 92 -9.54 6.22 3.61
CA ALA A 92 -9.04 5.25 2.65
C ALA A 92 -9.05 3.78 3.14
N LEU A 93 -9.25 3.56 4.44
CA LEU A 93 -9.19 2.25 5.11
C LEU A 93 -10.56 1.54 5.18
N GLY A 94 -11.60 2.09 4.54
CA GLY A 94 -12.97 1.55 4.59
C GLY A 94 -13.28 0.40 3.63
N ALA A 95 -12.36 0.07 2.73
CA ALA A 95 -12.42 -1.11 1.86
C ALA A 95 -11.09 -1.84 2.05
N GLY A 96 -11.08 -3.14 2.32
CA GLY A 96 -9.86 -3.93 2.28
C GLY A 96 -9.50 -4.15 0.82
N SER A 97 -8.27 -3.82 0.42
CA SER A 97 -7.73 -4.28 -0.86
C SER A 97 -6.35 -4.81 -0.60
N SER A 98 -6.06 -5.96 -1.20
CA SER A 98 -4.77 -6.60 -1.24
C SER A 98 -3.81 -5.93 -2.24
N LEU A 99 -4.11 -4.69 -2.69
CA LEU A 99 -3.40 -3.98 -3.74
C LEU A 99 -3.00 -2.55 -3.34
N PHE A 100 -1.78 -2.15 -3.68
CA PHE A 100 -1.24 -0.81 -3.55
C PHE A 100 -0.84 -0.27 -4.92
N TRP A 101 -1.20 0.96 -5.27
CA TRP A 101 -0.67 1.64 -6.47
C TRP A 101 0.22 2.81 -6.08
N ILE A 102 1.53 2.67 -6.25
CA ILE A 102 2.51 3.69 -5.86
C ILE A 102 3.04 4.40 -7.11
N ARG A 103 2.77 5.71 -7.21
CA ARG A 103 3.42 6.59 -8.17
C ARG A 103 4.72 7.09 -7.58
N THR A 104 5.85 6.77 -8.20
CA THR A 104 7.15 7.32 -7.79
C THR A 104 7.48 8.57 -8.60
N TRP A 105 8.21 9.50 -7.98
CA TRP A 105 8.69 10.70 -8.68
C TRP A 105 10.04 10.46 -9.33
N TYR A 106 10.16 10.78 -10.62
CA TYR A 106 11.41 10.64 -11.36
C TYR A 106 11.86 11.91 -12.07
N GLY A 107 11.20 13.04 -11.81
CA GLY A 107 11.63 14.31 -12.37
C GLY A 107 12.99 14.76 -11.82
N ASN A 108 13.74 15.48 -12.65
CA ASN A 108 15.10 15.96 -12.38
C ASN A 108 15.33 17.30 -13.12
N ASP A 109 16.58 17.73 -13.29
CA ASP A 109 16.91 18.97 -14.01
C ASP A 109 16.49 18.95 -15.49
N GLU A 110 16.30 17.75 -16.07
CA GLU A 110 15.93 17.52 -17.48
C GLU A 110 14.43 17.23 -17.66
N VAL A 111 13.82 16.54 -16.68
CA VAL A 111 12.40 16.15 -16.70
C VAL A 111 11.64 17.02 -15.72
N SER A 112 10.88 17.97 -16.27
CA SER A 112 10.05 18.85 -15.45
C SER A 112 8.88 18.08 -14.82
N ARG A 113 8.32 18.65 -13.75
CA ARG A 113 7.09 18.10 -13.13
C ARG A 113 5.96 17.95 -14.13
N GLU A 114 5.76 18.96 -14.98
CA GLU A 114 4.70 18.90 -15.99
C GLU A 114 4.91 17.77 -16.99
N ASP A 115 6.16 17.40 -17.28
CA ASP A 115 6.47 16.29 -18.19
C ASP A 115 6.20 14.94 -17.51
N ALA A 116 6.68 14.78 -16.27
CA ALA A 116 6.45 13.58 -15.47
C ALA A 116 4.94 13.33 -15.23
N ASP A 117 4.16 14.38 -14.97
CA ASP A 117 2.70 14.32 -14.83
C ASP A 117 2.03 13.86 -16.12
N ARG A 118 2.47 14.35 -17.28
CA ARG A 118 1.90 13.96 -18.58
C ARG A 118 2.21 12.51 -18.92
N ALA A 119 3.43 12.05 -18.65
CA ALA A 119 3.80 10.67 -18.89
C ALA A 119 3.03 9.70 -17.99
N TYR A 120 2.83 10.06 -16.72
CA TYR A 120 1.98 9.30 -15.81
C TYR A 120 0.51 9.28 -16.27
N ALA A 121 -0.02 10.42 -16.72
CA ALA A 121 -1.37 10.48 -17.27
C ALA A 121 -1.53 9.54 -18.49
N ARG A 122 -0.55 9.50 -19.39
CA ARG A 122 -0.52 8.54 -20.52
C ARG A 122 -0.53 7.10 -20.03
N LEU A 123 0.28 6.77 -19.02
CA LEU A 123 0.30 5.42 -18.43
C LEU A 123 -1.09 5.03 -17.91
N CYS A 124 -1.70 5.91 -17.11
CA CYS A 124 -3.04 5.68 -16.56
C CYS A 124 -4.11 5.56 -17.65
N GLU A 125 -4.04 6.35 -18.73
CA GLU A 125 -4.98 6.24 -19.85
C GLU A 125 -4.98 4.82 -20.46
N VAL A 126 -3.81 4.16 -20.56
CA VAL A 126 -3.71 2.80 -21.11
C VAL A 126 -4.14 1.75 -20.09
N VAL A 127 -3.75 1.90 -18.82
CA VAL A 127 -4.11 0.96 -17.74
C VAL A 127 -5.62 0.99 -17.45
N MET A 128 -6.27 2.13 -17.65
CA MET A 128 -7.64 2.41 -17.21
C MET A 128 -8.66 2.47 -18.37
N GLU A 129 -8.42 1.82 -19.51
CA GLU A 129 -9.42 1.69 -20.58
C GLU A 129 -10.75 1.09 -20.05
N GLU A 130 -11.88 1.50 -20.65
CA GLU A 130 -13.25 1.69 -20.08
C GLU A 130 -13.84 0.63 -19.10
N ASP A 131 -13.29 -0.58 -18.97
CA ASP A 131 -13.70 -1.62 -18.00
C ASP A 131 -12.80 -1.70 -16.74
N ALA A 132 -11.70 -0.95 -16.67
CA ALA A 132 -10.74 -0.97 -15.56
C ALA A 132 -10.97 0.12 -14.47
N MET A 133 -11.99 0.96 -14.61
CA MET A 133 -12.26 2.09 -13.70
C MET A 133 -12.55 1.71 -12.24
N GLU A 134 -12.99 0.48 -11.95
CA GLU A 134 -13.31 0.06 -10.56
C GLU A 134 -12.07 -0.33 -9.74
N PHE A 135 -10.93 -0.64 -10.38
CA PHE A 135 -9.80 -1.27 -9.70
C PHE A 135 -8.83 -0.27 -9.04
N VAL A 136 -8.65 0.90 -9.65
CA VAL A 136 -7.86 1.99 -9.05
C VAL A 136 -8.83 3.02 -8.48
N ASP A 137 -9.57 2.61 -7.46
CA ASP A 137 -10.23 3.60 -6.60
C ASP A 137 -9.12 4.50 -6.01
N ARG A 138 -9.38 5.80 -5.89
CA ARG A 138 -8.35 6.77 -5.51
C ARG A 138 -7.71 6.60 -4.13
N PRO A 139 -8.33 5.97 -3.11
CA PRO A 139 -7.64 5.71 -1.86
C PRO A 139 -6.45 4.74 -2.01
N TRP A 140 -6.27 4.11 -3.18
CA TRP A 140 -5.20 3.15 -3.49
C TRP A 140 -4.00 3.75 -4.22
N VAL A 141 -4.07 5.04 -4.61
CA VAL A 141 -3.01 5.76 -5.33
C VAL A 141 -2.24 6.65 -4.36
N PHE A 142 -0.96 6.36 -4.17
CA PHE A 142 -0.09 7.15 -3.31
C PHE A 142 0.62 8.23 -4.15
N GLU A 143 0.12 9.46 -4.06
CA GLU A 143 0.61 10.63 -4.82
C GLU A 143 1.28 11.66 -3.88
N ASP A 144 2.47 11.34 -3.36
CA ASP A 144 3.40 12.35 -2.84
C ASP A 144 4.76 12.19 -3.53
N GLU A 145 4.84 12.85 -4.68
CA GLU A 145 5.94 12.75 -5.62
C GLU A 145 7.30 12.86 -4.90
N SER A 146 7.54 13.87 -4.07
CA SER A 146 8.87 14.07 -3.49
C SER A 146 9.31 12.99 -2.49
N ARG A 147 8.36 12.40 -1.76
CA ARG A 147 8.63 11.36 -0.74
C ARG A 147 8.80 9.98 -1.37
N PHE A 148 8.08 9.72 -2.46
CA PHE A 148 8.21 8.52 -3.27
C PHE A 148 9.24 8.70 -4.39
N ALA A 149 10.24 9.57 -4.22
CA ALA A 149 11.27 9.78 -5.24
C ALA A 149 11.95 8.46 -5.61
N ASN A 150 11.98 8.20 -6.92
CA ASN A 150 12.62 7.05 -7.52
C ASN A 150 14.12 7.12 -7.25
N ARG A 151 14.58 6.38 -6.25
CA ARG A 151 16.00 6.10 -6.03
C ARG A 151 16.39 4.84 -6.80
N SER A 152 16.01 4.75 -8.07
CA SER A 152 16.21 3.59 -8.97
C SER A 152 17.66 3.15 -9.12
N GLY A 153 18.63 3.90 -8.60
CA GLY A 153 20.04 3.49 -8.54
C GLY A 153 20.52 2.95 -7.19
N GLU A 154 19.76 3.07 -6.10
CA GLU A 154 20.25 2.80 -4.73
C GLU A 154 19.31 1.95 -3.86
N SER A 155 18.02 1.86 -4.19
CA SER A 155 17.08 1.05 -3.42
C SER A 155 17.30 -0.43 -3.69
N GLN A 156 17.83 -1.12 -2.68
CA GLN A 156 18.00 -2.56 -2.68
C GLN A 156 16.62 -3.24 -2.73
N THR A 157 16.22 -3.71 -3.92
CA THR A 157 15.00 -4.49 -4.15
C THR A 157 15.29 -5.98 -3.97
N TYR A 158 15.90 -6.37 -2.85
CA TYR A 158 16.12 -7.78 -2.50
C TYR A 158 14.97 -8.32 -1.64
N THR A 159 14.81 -9.64 -1.66
CA THR A 159 13.83 -10.32 -0.81
C THR A 159 14.17 -10.07 0.67
N GLY A 160 13.14 -9.87 1.50
CA GLY A 160 13.29 -9.57 2.93
C GLY A 160 13.62 -8.10 3.24
N ILE A 161 13.54 -7.20 2.25
CA ILE A 161 13.75 -5.77 2.45
C ILE A 161 12.45 -5.03 2.14
N THR A 162 12.01 -4.12 3.03
CA THR A 162 10.92 -3.19 2.73
C THR A 162 11.44 -2.03 1.86
N PRO A 163 10.90 -1.81 0.65
CA PRO A 163 11.31 -0.69 -0.18
C PRO A 163 11.00 0.66 0.48
N PRO A 164 11.85 1.69 0.31
CA PRO A 164 11.63 2.99 0.92
C PRO A 164 10.26 3.60 0.58
N TYR A 165 9.79 3.44 -0.67
CA TYR A 165 8.48 3.94 -1.09
C TYR A 165 7.32 3.15 -0.46
N VAL A 166 7.50 1.86 -0.16
CA VAL A 166 6.52 1.07 0.60
C VAL A 166 6.47 1.55 2.06
N VAL A 167 7.62 1.81 2.69
CA VAL A 167 7.66 2.41 4.05
C VAL A 167 6.95 3.76 4.08
N GLU A 168 7.22 4.62 3.10
CA GLU A 168 6.60 5.95 3.03
C GLU A 168 5.08 5.86 2.83
N ALA A 169 4.58 4.83 2.11
CA ALA A 169 3.16 4.57 1.96
C ALA A 169 2.53 4.20 3.32
N PHE A 170 3.19 3.34 4.10
CA PHE A 170 2.71 2.99 5.45
C PHE A 170 2.72 4.15 6.44
N TYR A 171 3.54 5.19 6.23
CA TYR A 171 3.46 6.39 7.08
C TYR A 171 2.13 7.10 7.00
N ASP A 172 1.47 7.01 5.86
CA ASP A 172 0.17 7.62 5.66
C ASP A 172 -0.96 6.62 5.90
N TYR A 173 -0.71 5.33 5.68
CA TYR A 173 -1.73 4.28 5.74
C TYR A 173 -1.22 3.06 6.56
N PRO A 174 -1.02 3.20 7.88
CA PRO A 174 -0.40 2.15 8.70
C PRO A 174 -1.27 0.91 8.91
N ASP A 175 -2.60 1.04 8.87
CA ASP A 175 -3.55 -0.10 8.96
C ASP A 175 -3.83 -0.75 7.60
N ARG A 176 -2.99 -0.50 6.59
CA ARG A 176 -3.29 -0.93 5.22
C ARG A 176 -3.09 -2.42 4.98
N LEU A 177 -2.23 -3.07 5.77
CA LEU A 177 -2.08 -4.53 5.78
C LEU A 177 -3.20 -5.23 6.57
N GLU A 178 -4.31 -4.54 6.87
CA GLU A 178 -5.43 -5.14 7.58
C GLU A 178 -6.52 -5.50 6.56
N ALA A 179 -6.62 -6.80 6.23
CA ALA A 179 -7.51 -7.33 5.20
C ALA A 179 -9.01 -7.15 5.52
N SER A 180 -9.40 -7.13 6.80
CA SER A 180 -10.79 -6.89 7.22
C SER A 180 -10.94 -6.60 8.72
N LEU A 181 -12.16 -6.25 9.16
CA LEU A 181 -12.50 -6.17 10.59
C LEU A 181 -12.52 -7.60 11.17
N LEU A 182 -11.82 -7.80 12.29
CA LEU A 182 -11.76 -9.10 12.98
C LEU A 182 -13.15 -9.71 13.21
N GLY A 183 -13.47 -10.72 12.41
CA GLY A 183 -14.68 -11.53 12.57
C GLY A 183 -14.48 -12.60 13.64
N LYS A 184 -15.59 -13.09 14.22
CA LYS A 184 -15.54 -14.26 15.13
C LYS A 184 -14.85 -15.47 14.47
N LYS A 185 -15.07 -15.64 13.16
CA LYS A 185 -14.43 -16.69 12.37
C LYS A 185 -12.91 -16.52 12.32
N GLU A 186 -12.38 -15.31 12.09
CA GLU A 186 -10.93 -15.07 12.07
C GLU A 186 -10.30 -15.33 13.45
N LEU A 187 -11.00 -15.01 14.55
CA LEU A 187 -10.52 -15.33 15.90
C LEU A 187 -10.51 -16.85 16.18
N ASP A 188 -11.53 -17.57 15.70
CA ASP A 188 -11.60 -19.03 15.80
C ASP A 188 -10.51 -19.68 14.91
N ASP A 189 -10.29 -19.15 13.70
CA ASP A 189 -9.24 -19.58 12.76
C ASP A 189 -7.84 -19.33 13.36
N MET A 190 -7.61 -18.20 14.05
CA MET A 190 -6.37 -17.94 14.78
C MET A 190 -6.08 -18.96 15.87
N GLN A 191 -7.09 -19.36 16.66
CA GLN A 191 -6.89 -20.38 17.68
C GLN A 191 -6.43 -21.71 17.04
N TYR A 192 -7.01 -22.04 15.88
CA TYR A 192 -6.58 -23.20 15.09
C TYR A 192 -5.14 -23.04 14.58
N LEU A 193 -4.74 -21.86 14.10
CA LEU A 193 -3.38 -21.58 13.62
C LEU A 193 -2.34 -21.49 14.74
N ASP A 194 -2.72 -21.17 15.97
CA ASP A 194 -1.86 -21.30 17.15
C ASP A 194 -1.55 -22.78 17.46
N GLU A 195 -2.52 -23.66 17.23
CA GLU A 195 -2.37 -25.11 17.38
C GLU A 195 -1.68 -25.75 16.15
N ASN A 196 -1.76 -25.11 14.98
CA ASN A 196 -1.26 -25.60 13.69
C ASN A 196 -0.49 -24.48 12.95
N PRO A 197 0.69 -24.05 13.45
CA PRO A 197 1.43 -22.91 12.88
C PRO A 197 1.90 -23.16 11.44
N ASP A 198 2.11 -24.42 11.05
CA ASP A 198 2.51 -24.80 9.69
C ASP A 198 1.38 -24.62 8.65
N GLU A 199 0.15 -24.36 9.10
CA GLU A 199 -1.02 -24.13 8.24
C GLU A 199 -1.34 -22.63 8.09
N GLU A 200 -0.55 -21.74 8.69
CA GLU A 200 -0.77 -20.30 8.57
C GLU A 200 -0.56 -19.84 7.12
N PRO A 201 -1.60 -19.29 6.46
CA PRO A 201 -1.43 -18.77 5.11
C PRO A 201 -0.47 -17.59 5.14
N ALA A 202 0.49 -17.59 4.21
CA ALA A 202 1.31 -16.42 3.97
C ALA A 202 0.42 -15.32 3.39
N GLU A 203 0.01 -14.37 4.22
CA GLU A 203 -0.67 -13.18 3.73
C GLU A 203 0.33 -12.31 2.97
N CYS A 204 -0.04 -11.95 1.75
CA CYS A 204 0.77 -11.10 0.90
C CYS A 204 -0.10 -10.05 0.21
N TRP A 205 0.53 -8.93 -0.12
CA TRP A 205 -0.10 -7.80 -0.77
C TRP A 205 0.65 -7.44 -2.04
N LEU A 206 -0.10 -7.21 -3.10
CA LEU A 206 0.44 -6.75 -4.37
C LEU A 206 0.69 -5.25 -4.31
N VAL A 207 1.90 -4.84 -4.67
CA VAL A 207 2.27 -3.45 -4.88
C VAL A 207 2.58 -3.25 -6.36
N VAL A 208 1.82 -2.36 -6.97
CA VAL A 208 1.98 -1.91 -8.35
C VAL A 208 2.71 -0.58 -8.32
N VAL A 209 3.87 -0.51 -8.94
CA VAL A 209 4.75 0.67 -8.93
C VAL A 209 4.80 1.27 -10.33
N ALA A 210 4.31 2.50 -10.42
CA ALA A 210 4.47 3.36 -11.59
C ALA A 210 5.72 4.22 -11.39
N ASP A 211 6.85 3.72 -11.85
CA ASP A 211 8.14 4.39 -11.78
C ASP A 211 8.57 5.05 -13.09
N ARG A 212 9.84 5.44 -13.16
CA ARG A 212 10.42 6.06 -14.36
C ARG A 212 10.25 5.14 -15.57
N GLU A 213 10.58 3.86 -15.41
CA GLU A 213 10.52 2.88 -16.49
C GLU A 213 9.07 2.65 -16.92
N ALA A 214 8.13 2.59 -15.98
CA ALA A 214 6.70 2.54 -16.27
C ALA A 214 6.22 3.72 -17.15
N CYS A 215 6.74 4.92 -16.90
CA CYS A 215 6.32 6.13 -17.62
C CYS A 215 7.07 6.36 -18.94
N GLU A 216 8.38 6.09 -18.99
CA GLU A 216 9.22 6.34 -20.16
C GLU A 216 9.20 5.15 -21.13
N GLU A 217 9.28 3.93 -20.58
CA GLU A 217 9.47 2.70 -21.35
C GLU A 217 8.19 1.87 -21.41
N GLY A 218 7.21 2.10 -20.54
CA GLY A 218 5.93 1.38 -20.57
C GLY A 218 6.00 0.03 -19.88
N THR A 219 6.65 -0.04 -18.73
CA THR A 219 6.89 -1.29 -18.01
C THR A 219 6.55 -1.12 -16.52
N VAL A 220 5.33 -1.49 -16.14
CA VAL A 220 4.84 -1.33 -14.76
C VAL A 220 5.39 -2.43 -13.88
N LEU A 221 5.96 -2.09 -12.73
CA LEU A 221 6.52 -3.06 -11.80
C LEU A 221 5.44 -3.59 -10.85
N PHE A 222 5.38 -4.92 -10.75
CA PHE A 222 4.59 -5.66 -9.79
C PHE A 222 5.56 -6.31 -8.79
N LEU A 223 5.28 -6.12 -7.51
CA LEU A 223 6.02 -6.76 -6.41
C LEU A 223 5.04 -7.17 -5.31
N GLU A 224 5.40 -8.20 -4.56
CA GLU A 224 4.65 -8.63 -3.38
C GLU A 224 5.37 -8.23 -2.10
N VAL A 225 4.60 -7.87 -1.09
CA VAL A 225 5.09 -7.69 0.28
C VAL A 225 4.34 -8.56 1.25
N ASP A 226 5.01 -8.97 2.33
CA ASP A 226 4.41 -9.74 3.41
C ASP A 226 3.74 -8.86 4.49
N GLU A 227 3.35 -9.48 5.60
CA GLU A 227 2.71 -8.84 6.76
C GLU A 227 3.60 -7.81 7.49
N PHE A 228 4.90 -7.79 7.20
CA PHE A 228 5.90 -6.84 7.69
C PHE A 228 6.25 -5.78 6.63
N GLY A 229 5.62 -5.85 5.46
CA GLY A 229 5.94 -5.01 4.31
C GLY A 229 7.28 -5.38 3.65
N GLU A 230 7.89 -6.50 4.03
CA GLU A 230 9.12 -6.98 3.41
C GLU A 230 8.82 -7.59 2.05
N MET A 231 9.68 -7.31 1.07
CA MET A 231 9.51 -7.86 -0.27
C MET A 231 9.62 -9.38 -0.29
N LEU A 232 8.65 -10.01 -0.94
CA LEU A 232 8.70 -11.42 -1.30
C LEU A 232 9.50 -11.64 -2.61
N PRO A 233 9.89 -12.89 -2.91
CA PRO A 233 10.47 -13.25 -4.21
C PRO A 233 9.51 -12.96 -5.36
N GLY A 234 10.08 -12.65 -6.53
CA GLY A 234 9.32 -12.34 -7.74
C GLY A 234 9.05 -10.85 -7.92
N ARG A 235 9.69 -10.26 -8.93
CA ARG A 235 9.37 -8.92 -9.44
C ARG A 235 9.04 -9.03 -10.91
N LEU A 236 7.88 -8.52 -11.29
CA LEU A 236 7.37 -8.67 -12.65
C LEU A 236 7.16 -7.30 -13.28
N ARG A 237 7.85 -7.03 -14.38
CA ARG A 237 7.56 -5.89 -15.27
C ARG A 237 6.46 -6.31 -16.23
N VAL A 238 5.39 -5.53 -16.28
CA VAL A 238 4.17 -5.82 -17.04
C VAL A 238 3.85 -4.64 -17.96
N PRO A 239 3.51 -4.86 -19.24
CA PRO A 239 3.10 -3.77 -20.12
C PRO A 239 1.76 -3.18 -19.64
N PRO A 240 1.54 -1.85 -19.79
CA PRO A 240 0.36 -1.14 -19.29
C PRO A 240 -0.98 -1.79 -19.61
N ARG A 241 -1.13 -2.35 -20.82
CA ARG A 241 -2.34 -3.04 -21.30
C ARG A 241 -2.69 -4.30 -20.50
N ASP A 242 -1.70 -4.97 -19.90
CA ASP A 242 -1.90 -6.24 -19.20
C ASP A 242 -2.06 -6.05 -17.69
N VAL A 243 -1.83 -4.83 -17.17
CA VAL A 243 -1.87 -4.50 -15.73
C VAL A 243 -3.20 -4.91 -15.09
N ALA A 244 -4.33 -4.54 -15.70
CA ALA A 244 -5.66 -4.87 -15.16
C ALA A 244 -5.90 -6.39 -15.13
N THR A 245 -5.49 -7.11 -16.18
CA THR A 245 -5.56 -8.57 -16.23
C THR A 245 -4.70 -9.21 -15.15
N ARG A 246 -3.48 -8.71 -14.93
CA ARG A 246 -2.56 -9.23 -13.92
C ARG A 246 -3.04 -9.00 -12.50
N ILE A 247 -3.63 -7.84 -12.22
CA ILE A 247 -4.28 -7.57 -10.93
C ILE A 247 -5.41 -8.57 -10.68
N ASN A 248 -6.26 -8.83 -11.69
CA ASN A 248 -7.34 -9.81 -11.57
C ASN A 248 -6.81 -11.23 -11.34
N SER A 249 -5.75 -11.63 -12.06
CA SER A 249 -5.05 -12.89 -11.81
C SER A 249 -4.57 -13.02 -10.36
N TYR A 250 -3.94 -11.98 -9.83
CA TYR A 250 -3.47 -11.93 -8.45
C TYR A 250 -4.61 -12.07 -7.44
N ILE A 251 -5.71 -11.32 -7.61
CA ILE A 251 -6.90 -11.40 -6.75
C ILE A 251 -7.50 -12.82 -6.76
N ASN A 252 -7.34 -13.56 -7.86
CA ASN A 252 -7.77 -14.95 -7.99
C ASN A 252 -6.74 -15.98 -7.47
N GLY A 253 -5.68 -15.53 -6.79
CA GLY A 253 -4.67 -16.38 -6.12
C GLY A 253 -3.44 -16.73 -6.98
N GLN A 254 -3.22 -16.06 -8.11
CA GLN A 254 -2.00 -16.21 -8.90
C GLN A 254 -0.92 -15.26 -8.36
N HIS A 255 -0.20 -15.72 -7.34
CA HIS A 255 0.92 -15.00 -6.75
C HIS A 255 2.12 -14.93 -7.72
N LEU A 256 2.87 -13.83 -7.67
CA LEU A 256 4.05 -13.55 -8.50
C LEU A 256 5.15 -14.59 -8.30
N SER A 257 5.31 -15.13 -7.09
CA SER A 257 6.28 -16.19 -6.80
C SER A 257 6.07 -17.44 -7.65
N LEU A 258 4.82 -17.75 -8.01
CA LEU A 258 4.47 -18.89 -8.87
C LEU A 258 4.85 -18.64 -10.34
N GLU A 259 4.85 -17.38 -10.78
CA GLU A 259 5.19 -17.02 -12.16
C GLU A 259 6.69 -16.82 -12.37
N THR A 260 7.39 -16.43 -11.32
CA THR A 260 8.82 -16.07 -11.35
C THR A 260 9.74 -17.20 -10.92
N GLU A 261 9.20 -18.37 -10.56
CA GLU A 261 9.96 -19.51 -10.02
C GLU A 261 10.88 -19.11 -8.84
N GLU A 262 10.44 -18.14 -8.04
CA GLU A 262 11.20 -17.55 -6.93
C GLU A 262 12.53 -16.88 -7.34
N GLU A 263 12.70 -16.50 -8.61
CA GLU A 263 13.90 -15.84 -9.10
C GLU A 263 14.07 -14.43 -8.49
N GLU A 264 15.34 -14.10 -8.21
CA GLU A 264 15.74 -12.76 -7.79
C GLU A 264 15.96 -11.85 -9.00
N GLY A 265 15.36 -10.66 -8.95
CA GLY A 265 15.51 -9.63 -9.97
C GLY A 265 14.19 -9.30 -10.66
N GLU A 266 14.24 -8.34 -11.57
CA GLU A 266 13.07 -7.94 -12.36
C GLU A 266 12.95 -8.80 -13.61
N ILE A 267 11.82 -9.49 -13.75
CA ILE A 267 11.48 -10.34 -14.89
C ILE A 267 10.52 -9.58 -15.78
N TYR A 268 10.82 -9.57 -17.07
CA TYR A 268 10.03 -8.87 -18.08
C TYR A 268 9.01 -9.85 -18.66
N ALA A 269 7.72 -9.61 -18.40
CA ALA A 269 6.63 -10.52 -18.79
C ALA A 269 6.36 -10.56 -20.30
N TRP A 270 7.09 -9.79 -21.11
CA TRP A 270 6.97 -9.76 -22.57
C TRP A 270 8.34 -9.96 -23.22
N CYS A 271 8.36 -10.69 -24.33
CA CYS A 271 9.62 -11.10 -24.96
C CYS A 271 9.98 -10.27 -26.21
N GLU A 272 9.02 -9.64 -26.92
CA GLU A 272 9.27 -8.89 -28.16
C GLU A 272 8.22 -7.78 -28.42
N GLY A 273 8.63 -6.62 -28.96
CA GLY A 273 7.76 -5.51 -29.37
C GLY A 273 7.83 -4.25 -28.49
N ASP A 274 7.24 -3.14 -28.94
CA ASP A 274 7.05 -1.95 -28.10
C ASP A 274 6.00 -2.29 -27.02
N PRO A 275 6.31 -2.16 -25.71
CA PRO A 275 5.33 -2.42 -24.65
C PRO A 275 4.12 -1.48 -24.68
N TRP A 276 4.20 -0.36 -25.42
CA TRP A 276 3.07 0.51 -25.72
C TRP A 276 2.25 0.08 -26.94
N ASP A 277 2.72 -0.88 -27.77
CA ASP A 277 2.00 -1.28 -28.98
C ASP A 277 0.74 -2.10 -28.66
N HIS A 278 -0.37 -1.79 -29.33
CA HIS A 278 -1.66 -2.50 -29.23
C HIS A 278 -1.73 -3.73 -30.15
N GLN A 279 -0.65 -4.49 -30.32
CA GLN A 279 -0.75 -5.72 -31.11
C GLN A 279 -1.40 -6.82 -30.25
N ALA A 280 -2.73 -6.81 -30.27
CA ALA A 280 -3.52 -7.96 -29.91
C ALA A 280 -3.05 -9.18 -30.73
N PRO A 281 -2.89 -10.36 -30.12
CA PRO A 281 -2.92 -11.60 -30.88
C PRO A 281 -4.30 -11.81 -31.56
#